data_AF-A0A9P1D6A8-F1
#
_entry.id   AF-A0A9P1D6A8-F1
#
_cell.length_a   1.000
_cell.length_b   1.000
_cell.length_c   1.000
_cell.angle_alpha   90.00
_cell.angle_beta   90.00
_cell.angle_gamma   90.00
#
_symmetry.space_group_name_H-M   'P 1'
#
loop_
_entity.id
_entity.type
_entity.pdbx_description
1 polymer ?
#
loop_
_entity_poly.entity_id
_entity_poly.type
_entity_poly.pdbx_seq_one_letter_code
_entity_poly.pdbx_strand_id
1 'polypeptide(L)'
;MRSVATVLASATLMTGQGVKTQKEVKNSAKNPAQYTAAERWSYMQEGKQVFSDAGVIGLTCDAVHIGAAESQQIDRGQLARSLNKEGKRLRDFGGQEDLLADEAPLKKPRTLVVCSDQESVQIAALNFARHHRRLFIEHIKDPGHRCWNDTWGALSDSHLAKTAMILLNVYNVKYGPWNKSGWFARVQETAKTLSQQLGPNDPLLQKFFPAILADSRRDESENTEQERKEFLQSLPTLPCITNKGPKASQNRFFSIVHAHQWLDRMWSSQGCVFAACCLLQGWANHADELWSPAGCAQDRAV
;
A
#
# COMPACT_ATOMS: atom_id res chain seq x y z
N MET A 1 -37.70 8.45 8.25
CA MET A 1 -36.38 8.75 7.63
C MET A 1 -35.71 7.42 7.30
N ARG A 2 -35.83 6.99 6.05
CA ARG A 2 -35.09 5.85 5.47
C ARG A 2 -34.01 6.44 4.54
N SER A 3 -32.90 5.71 4.37
CA SER A 3 -31.83 5.90 3.36
C SER A 3 -30.48 6.48 3.85
N VAL A 4 -29.65 5.61 4.45
CA VAL A 4 -28.16 5.65 4.30
C VAL A 4 -27.55 4.23 4.17
N ALA A 5 -28.35 3.15 4.15
CA ALA A 5 -27.83 1.78 4.31
C ALA A 5 -27.63 0.95 3.00
N THR A 6 -27.72 1.53 1.80
CA THR A 6 -27.83 0.74 0.55
C THR A 6 -26.66 0.83 -0.42
N VAL A 7 -25.46 1.30 -0.03
CA VAL A 7 -24.29 1.32 -0.96
C VAL A 7 -23.17 0.34 -0.55
N LEU A 8 -23.23 -0.27 0.63
CA LEU A 8 -22.19 -1.19 1.13
C LEU A 8 -22.52 -2.70 0.99
N ALA A 9 -23.65 -3.06 0.38
CA ALA A 9 -24.11 -4.46 0.33
C ALA A 9 -23.98 -5.17 -1.04
N SER A 10 -23.51 -4.51 -2.11
CA SER A 10 -23.47 -5.13 -3.44
C SER A 10 -22.15 -5.84 -3.81
N ALA A 11 -21.23 -6.05 -2.87
CA ALA A 11 -19.99 -6.79 -3.13
C ALA A 11 -20.06 -8.30 -2.79
N THR A 12 -21.20 -8.82 -2.31
CA THR A 12 -21.23 -10.16 -1.66
C THR A 12 -21.87 -11.29 -2.47
N LEU A 13 -22.41 -11.10 -3.67
CA LEU A 13 -22.97 -12.23 -4.43
C LEU A 13 -22.77 -12.06 -5.93
N MET A 14 -21.77 -12.75 -6.47
CA MET A 14 -21.79 -13.47 -7.76
C MET A 14 -20.53 -14.33 -7.88
N THR A 15 -20.42 -15.40 -7.09
CA THR A 15 -19.47 -16.49 -7.36
C THR A 15 -20.17 -17.58 -8.18
N GLY A 16 -20.10 -17.45 -9.50
CA GLY A 16 -20.44 -18.50 -10.46
C GLY A 16 -19.17 -19.01 -11.14
N GLN A 17 -18.60 -20.07 -10.56
CA GLN A 17 -17.65 -21.07 -11.08
C GLN A 17 -16.57 -20.67 -12.11
N GLY A 18 -15.32 -20.82 -11.67
CA GLY A 18 -14.18 -21.21 -12.49
C GLY A 18 -13.08 -21.77 -11.58
N VAL A 19 -12.92 -23.09 -11.56
CA VAL A 19 -11.91 -23.77 -10.74
C VAL A 19 -10.51 -23.39 -11.26
N LYS A 20 -9.77 -22.59 -10.49
CA LYS A 20 -8.37 -22.27 -10.81
C LYS A 20 -7.46 -23.41 -10.37
N THR A 21 -6.59 -23.85 -11.27
CA THR A 21 -5.57 -24.87 -10.97
C THR A 21 -4.50 -24.30 -10.03
N GLN A 22 -3.88 -25.15 -9.20
CA GLN A 22 -2.87 -24.80 -8.19
C GLN A 22 -1.66 -23.99 -8.73
N LYS A 23 -1.47 -23.95 -10.05
CA LYS A 23 -0.39 -23.19 -10.71
C LYS A 23 -0.70 -21.68 -10.79
N GLU A 24 -1.97 -21.28 -10.86
CA GLU A 24 -2.36 -19.85 -10.92
C GLU A 24 -2.34 -19.16 -9.55
N VAL A 25 -2.49 -19.92 -8.47
CA VAL A 25 -2.40 -19.40 -7.08
C VAL A 25 -0.96 -19.05 -6.70
N LYS A 26 0.05 -19.69 -7.31
CA LYS A 26 1.47 -19.44 -6.99
C LYS A 26 2.04 -18.18 -7.63
N ASN A 27 1.42 -17.64 -8.68
CA ASN A 27 1.92 -16.44 -9.38
C ASN A 27 1.33 -15.12 -8.84
N SER A 28 0.18 -15.13 -8.17
CA SER A 28 -0.37 -13.92 -7.53
C SER A 28 0.42 -13.50 -6.27
N ALA A 29 1.16 -14.42 -5.65
CA ALA A 29 1.96 -14.17 -4.45
C ALA A 29 3.25 -13.38 -4.72
N LYS A 30 3.65 -13.17 -5.98
CA LYS A 30 4.93 -12.52 -6.35
C LYS A 30 4.82 -11.07 -6.79
N ASN A 31 3.62 -10.48 -6.86
CA ASN A 31 3.47 -9.08 -7.21
C ASN A 31 2.25 -8.43 -6.51
N PRO A 32 2.38 -7.98 -5.25
CA PRO A 32 1.27 -7.37 -4.52
C PRO A 32 1.04 -5.89 -4.89
N ALA A 33 1.37 -5.48 -6.13
CA ALA A 33 1.35 -4.09 -6.60
C ALA A 33 0.39 -3.86 -7.78
N GLN A 34 -0.53 -4.79 -8.04
CA GLN A 34 -1.53 -4.61 -9.08
C GLN A 34 -2.90 -4.66 -8.44
N TYR A 35 -3.76 -3.69 -8.76
CA TYR A 35 -5.20 -3.79 -8.59
C TYR A 35 -5.65 -5.22 -8.86
N THR A 36 -6.51 -5.76 -8.00
CA THR A 36 -7.12 -7.05 -8.28
C THR A 36 -7.81 -6.96 -9.65
N ALA A 37 -7.80 -8.05 -10.42
CA ALA A 37 -8.49 -8.08 -11.71
C ALA A 37 -9.96 -7.62 -11.58
N ALA A 38 -10.57 -7.83 -10.41
CA ALA A 38 -11.91 -7.37 -10.07
C ALA A 38 -12.02 -5.84 -9.95
N GLU A 39 -11.07 -5.15 -9.30
CA GLU A 39 -11.08 -3.68 -9.19
C GLU A 39 -10.86 -3.01 -10.55
N ARG A 40 -9.92 -3.52 -11.35
CA ARG A 40 -9.72 -3.04 -12.74
C ARG A 40 -10.99 -3.22 -13.58
N TRP A 41 -11.67 -4.36 -13.39
CA TRP A 41 -12.89 -4.68 -14.11
C TRP A 41 -14.06 -3.78 -13.68
N SER A 42 -14.18 -3.42 -12.41
CA SER A 42 -15.22 -2.51 -11.91
C SER A 42 -15.20 -1.16 -12.64
N TYR A 43 -14.03 -0.53 -12.74
CA TYR A 43 -13.86 0.75 -13.45
C TYR A 43 -14.14 0.63 -14.95
N MET A 44 -13.76 -0.49 -15.56
CA MET A 44 -14.06 -0.77 -16.96
C MET A 44 -15.55 -1.02 -17.21
N GLN A 45 -16.28 -1.61 -16.25
CA GLN A 45 -17.71 -1.88 -16.39
C GLN A 45 -18.55 -0.60 -16.27
N GLU A 46 -18.20 0.29 -15.35
CA GLU A 46 -18.83 1.63 -15.27
C GLU A 46 -18.59 2.42 -16.57
N GLY A 47 -17.37 2.37 -17.12
CA GLY A 47 -17.07 2.95 -18.44
C GLY A 47 -17.86 2.28 -19.59
N LYS A 48 -17.98 0.96 -19.60
CA LYS A 48 -18.77 0.22 -20.61
C LYS A 48 -20.26 0.56 -20.57
N GLN A 49 -20.80 0.86 -19.40
CA GLN A 49 -22.21 1.22 -19.25
C GLN A 49 -22.49 2.65 -19.77
N VAL A 50 -21.53 3.56 -19.65
CA VAL A 50 -21.62 4.93 -20.21
C VAL A 50 -21.38 4.95 -21.74
N PHE A 51 -20.58 4.01 -22.25
CA PHE A 51 -20.17 3.95 -23.65
C PHE A 51 -20.63 2.66 -24.36
N SER A 52 -21.82 2.15 -24.03
CA SER A 52 -22.36 0.90 -24.58
C SER A 52 -22.41 0.87 -26.12
N ASP A 53 -22.39 2.06 -26.74
CA ASP A 53 -22.40 2.24 -28.18
C ASP A 53 -21.02 2.46 -28.83
N ALA A 54 -19.91 2.49 -28.08
CA ALA A 54 -18.56 2.68 -28.61
C ALA A 54 -17.66 1.46 -28.34
N GLY A 55 -16.72 1.18 -29.26
CA GLY A 55 -15.65 0.22 -29.00
C GLY A 55 -14.65 0.81 -28.02
N VAL A 56 -14.80 0.53 -26.72
CA VAL A 56 -13.92 1.06 -25.67
C VAL A 56 -12.70 0.17 -25.48
N ILE A 57 -11.51 0.76 -25.61
CA ILE A 57 -10.27 0.20 -25.10
C ILE A 57 -9.85 1.06 -23.91
N GLY A 58 -9.83 0.47 -22.72
CA GLY A 58 -9.35 1.13 -21.51
C GLY A 58 -7.85 0.90 -21.34
N LEU A 59 -7.08 1.97 -21.23
CA LEU A 59 -5.66 1.91 -20.88
C LEU A 59 -5.41 2.66 -19.57
N THR A 60 -4.76 1.99 -18.62
CA THR A 60 -4.16 2.62 -17.44
C THR A 60 -2.69 2.85 -17.74
N CYS A 61 -2.21 4.09 -17.64
CA CYS A 61 -0.81 4.41 -17.86
C CYS A 61 -0.23 5.02 -16.58
N ASP A 62 0.75 4.35 -15.97
CA ASP A 62 1.54 4.90 -14.87
C ASP A 62 2.74 5.68 -15.45
N ALA A 63 2.84 6.96 -15.10
CA ALA A 63 3.98 7.86 -15.30
C ALA A 63 4.50 8.05 -16.74
N VAL A 64 4.17 9.21 -17.32
CA VAL A 64 5.00 9.85 -18.37
C VAL A 64 6.12 10.63 -17.66
N HIS A 65 7.33 10.07 -17.60
CA HIS A 65 8.51 10.81 -17.14
C HIS A 65 9.14 11.55 -18.33
N ILE A 66 9.19 12.88 -18.29
CA ILE A 66 10.04 13.70 -19.16
C ILE A 66 11.10 14.36 -18.27
N GLY A 67 12.24 13.68 -18.10
CA GLY A 67 13.44 14.25 -17.51
C GLY A 67 14.19 15.09 -18.54
N ALA A 68 14.54 16.32 -18.17
CA ALA A 68 15.19 17.30 -19.02
C ALA A 68 16.66 16.93 -19.31
N ALA A 69 16.91 16.38 -20.50
CA ALA A 69 18.08 16.65 -21.30
C ALA A 69 17.69 16.33 -22.75
N GLU A 70 17.87 17.31 -23.62
CA GLU A 70 17.55 17.28 -25.06
C GLU A 70 16.07 17.43 -25.43
N SER A 71 15.80 18.57 -26.03
CA SER A 71 14.58 18.94 -26.72
C SER A 71 14.13 17.90 -27.76
N GLN A 72 12.81 17.67 -27.81
CA GLN A 72 12.05 17.03 -28.90
C GLN A 72 12.05 15.50 -28.99
N GLN A 73 11.48 14.82 -27.98
CA GLN A 73 10.68 13.61 -28.25
C GLN A 73 9.69 13.38 -27.11
N ILE A 74 8.45 13.86 -27.29
CA ILE A 74 7.30 13.43 -26.51
C ILE A 74 7.33 11.89 -26.49
N ASP A 75 7.33 11.25 -25.31
CA ASP A 75 7.36 9.79 -25.12
C ASP A 75 6.12 9.12 -25.74
N ARG A 76 6.15 8.99 -27.07
CA ARG A 76 5.21 8.19 -27.88
C ARG A 76 5.30 6.70 -27.51
N GLY A 77 6.34 6.29 -26.76
CA GLY A 77 6.73 4.90 -26.60
C GLY A 77 5.78 4.11 -25.73
N GLN A 78 5.34 4.62 -24.59
CA GLN A 78 4.52 3.82 -23.67
C GLN A 78 3.10 3.56 -24.21
N LEU A 79 2.39 4.61 -24.64
CA LEU A 79 1.03 4.47 -25.19
C LEU A 79 1.01 3.63 -26.47
N ALA A 80 1.96 3.86 -27.38
CA ALA A 80 2.05 3.07 -28.60
C ALA A 80 2.42 1.60 -28.31
N ARG A 81 3.30 1.32 -27.33
CA ARG A 81 3.62 -0.05 -26.91
C ARG A 81 2.39 -0.77 -26.32
N SER A 82 1.60 -0.09 -25.49
CA SER A 82 0.36 -0.66 -24.92
C SER A 82 -0.67 -0.95 -25.99
N LEU A 83 -0.88 -0.03 -26.94
CA LEU A 83 -1.77 -0.26 -28.08
C LEU A 83 -1.28 -1.41 -28.97
N ASN A 84 0.03 -1.50 -29.23
CA ASN A 84 0.60 -2.57 -30.04
C ASN A 84 0.41 -3.96 -29.40
N LYS A 85 0.42 -4.08 -28.07
CA LYS A 85 0.10 -5.35 -27.38
C LYS A 85 -1.33 -5.82 -27.65
N GLU A 86 -2.25 -4.87 -27.81
CA GLU A 86 -3.65 -5.12 -28.17
C GLU A 86 -3.86 -5.19 -29.70
N GLY A 87 -2.79 -5.17 -30.49
CA GLY A 87 -2.86 -5.16 -31.96
C GLY A 87 -3.46 -3.88 -32.53
N LYS A 88 -3.39 -2.77 -31.80
CA LYS A 88 -3.94 -1.46 -32.18
C LYS A 88 -2.86 -0.42 -32.40
N ARG A 89 -3.22 0.64 -33.14
CA ARG A 89 -2.37 1.81 -33.40
C ARG A 89 -3.14 3.07 -33.05
N LEU A 90 -2.43 4.17 -32.76
CA LEU A 90 -3.07 5.47 -32.48
C LEU A 90 -3.99 5.95 -33.62
N ARG A 91 -3.62 5.64 -34.88
CA ARG A 91 -4.43 5.96 -36.06
C ARG A 91 -5.82 5.30 -36.05
N ASP A 92 -5.98 4.19 -35.32
CA ASP A 92 -7.26 3.46 -35.26
C ASP A 92 -8.34 4.23 -34.47
N PHE A 93 -7.95 5.36 -33.87
CA PHE A 93 -8.78 6.26 -33.08
C PHE A 93 -8.82 7.68 -33.68
N GLY A 94 -8.37 7.87 -34.92
CA GLY A 94 -8.35 9.17 -35.61
C GLY A 94 -9.72 9.66 -36.07
N GLY A 95 -9.80 10.95 -36.40
CA GLY A 95 -11.02 11.65 -36.81
C GLY A 95 -11.52 11.33 -38.22
N GLN A 96 -12.52 12.10 -38.67
CA GLN A 96 -13.32 11.87 -39.89
C GLN A 96 -12.51 11.68 -41.19
N GLU A 97 -11.35 12.35 -41.31
CA GLU A 97 -10.46 12.21 -42.49
C GLU A 97 -9.82 10.82 -42.60
N ASP A 98 -9.52 10.15 -41.48
CA ASP A 98 -8.99 8.77 -41.46
C ASP A 98 -10.10 7.72 -41.67
N LEU A 99 -11.35 8.06 -41.31
CA LEU A 99 -12.55 7.23 -41.56
C LEU A 99 -13.04 7.29 -43.03
N LEU A 100 -12.53 8.23 -43.82
CA LEU A 100 -12.83 8.42 -45.24
C LEU A 100 -11.78 7.79 -46.16
N ALA A 101 -10.72 7.17 -45.63
CA ALA A 101 -9.86 6.30 -46.42
C ALA A 101 -10.68 5.14 -46.99
N ASP A 102 -10.33 4.60 -48.17
CA ASP A 102 -11.09 3.60 -48.97
C ASP A 102 -11.45 2.28 -48.25
N GLU A 103 -11.15 2.15 -46.96
CA GLU A 103 -11.63 1.08 -46.10
C GLU A 103 -13.10 1.32 -45.70
N ALA A 104 -13.90 0.26 -45.62
CA ALA A 104 -15.29 0.38 -45.19
C ALA A 104 -15.38 1.14 -43.86
N PRO A 105 -16.15 2.25 -43.78
CA PRO A 105 -16.18 3.08 -42.59
C PRO A 105 -16.50 2.23 -41.37
N LEU A 106 -15.72 2.38 -40.30
CA LEU A 106 -16.03 1.74 -39.03
C LEU A 106 -17.47 2.11 -38.67
N LYS A 107 -18.34 1.10 -38.50
CA LYS A 107 -19.76 1.32 -38.15
C LYS A 107 -19.95 2.22 -36.93
N LYS A 108 -18.94 2.29 -36.05
CA LYS A 108 -18.88 3.11 -34.83
C LYS A 108 -17.45 3.65 -34.64
N PRO A 109 -17.27 4.93 -34.28
CA PRO A 109 -15.95 5.47 -33.95
C PRO A 109 -15.37 4.73 -32.74
N ARG A 110 -14.06 4.47 -32.76
CA ARG A 110 -13.35 3.86 -31.64
C ARG A 110 -12.89 4.97 -30.71
N THR A 111 -13.24 4.86 -29.44
CA THR A 111 -12.82 5.81 -28.41
C THR A 111 -11.78 5.13 -27.53
N LEU A 112 -10.65 5.79 -27.37
CA LEU A 112 -9.62 5.40 -26.42
C LEU A 112 -9.91 6.09 -25.08
N VAL A 113 -10.12 5.31 -24.03
CA VAL A 113 -10.27 5.84 -22.68
C VAL A 113 -8.95 5.68 -21.95
N VAL A 114 -8.32 6.81 -21.62
CA VAL A 114 -7.06 6.86 -20.87
C VAL A 114 -7.36 7.25 -19.44
N CYS A 115 -6.94 6.42 -18.49
CA CYS A 115 -6.89 6.76 -17.08
C CYS A 115 -5.45 7.08 -16.70
N SER A 116 -5.19 8.32 -16.26
CA SER A 116 -3.84 8.77 -15.89
C SER A 116 -3.87 9.68 -14.66
N ASP A 117 -2.70 9.97 -14.11
CA ASP A 117 -2.58 10.90 -13.00
C ASP A 117 -2.88 12.34 -13.47
N GLN A 118 -2.96 13.29 -12.53
CA GLN A 118 -3.26 14.70 -12.80
C GLN A 118 -2.00 15.55 -12.98
N GLU A 119 -0.87 14.93 -13.33
CA GLU A 119 0.36 15.64 -13.59
C GLU A 119 0.24 16.46 -14.88
N SER A 120 0.87 17.64 -14.88
CA SER A 120 0.69 18.66 -15.91
C SER A 120 1.07 18.19 -17.31
N VAL A 121 2.12 17.38 -17.44
CA VAL A 121 2.62 16.85 -18.72
C VAL A 121 1.64 15.83 -19.29
N GLN A 122 1.07 14.95 -18.45
CA GLN A 122 0.07 13.97 -18.89
C GLN A 122 -1.19 14.65 -19.45
N ILE A 123 -1.69 15.66 -18.75
CA ILE A 123 -2.85 16.46 -19.19
C ILE A 123 -2.53 17.16 -20.53
N ALA A 124 -1.37 17.79 -20.63
CA ALA A 124 -0.94 18.48 -21.85
C ALA A 124 -0.80 17.52 -23.04
N ALA A 125 -0.22 16.33 -22.83
CA ALA A 125 -0.07 15.31 -23.85
C ALA A 125 -1.42 14.78 -24.35
N LEU A 126 -2.37 14.52 -23.45
CA LEU A 126 -3.71 14.07 -23.81
C LEU A 126 -4.49 15.16 -24.54
N ASN A 127 -4.39 16.42 -24.12
CA ASN A 127 -4.99 17.56 -24.83
C ASN A 127 -4.39 17.74 -26.24
N PHE A 128 -3.07 17.61 -26.39
CA PHE A 128 -2.43 17.63 -27.71
C PHE A 128 -2.95 16.49 -28.59
N ALA A 129 -3.04 15.27 -28.06
CA ALA A 129 -3.56 14.12 -28.80
C ALA A 129 -5.03 14.31 -29.22
N ARG A 130 -5.87 14.83 -28.32
CA ARG A 130 -7.29 15.11 -28.57
C ARG A 130 -7.49 16.23 -29.59
N HIS A 131 -6.88 17.38 -29.36
CA HIS A 131 -7.18 18.61 -30.11
C HIS A 131 -6.29 18.81 -31.34
N HIS A 132 -5.00 18.44 -31.26
CA HIS A 132 -4.06 18.64 -32.36
C HIS A 132 -3.91 17.40 -33.25
N ARG A 133 -3.98 16.19 -32.66
CA ARG A 133 -3.97 14.94 -33.45
C ARG A 133 -5.36 14.40 -33.80
N ARG A 134 -6.42 15.10 -33.38
CA ARG A 134 -7.82 14.75 -33.66
C ARG A 134 -8.15 13.29 -33.28
N LEU A 135 -7.54 12.77 -32.22
CA LEU A 135 -7.81 11.42 -31.75
C LEU A 135 -9.07 11.42 -30.86
N PHE A 136 -9.92 10.42 -31.02
CA PHE A 136 -11.06 10.13 -30.16
C PHE A 136 -10.56 9.55 -28.83
N ILE A 137 -10.09 10.44 -27.96
CA ILE A 137 -9.58 10.11 -26.63
C ILE A 137 -10.45 10.76 -25.57
N GLU A 138 -10.90 9.96 -24.61
CA GLU A 138 -11.44 10.45 -23.36
C GLU A 138 -10.47 10.21 -22.21
N HIS A 139 -10.21 11.28 -21.45
CA HIS A 139 -9.32 11.24 -20.29
C HIS A 139 -10.15 11.15 -19.02
N ILE A 140 -9.93 10.08 -18.26
CA ILE A 140 -10.46 9.90 -16.90
C ILE A 140 -9.31 10.18 -15.93
N LYS A 141 -9.51 11.14 -15.03
CA LYS A 141 -8.53 11.43 -13.98
C LYS A 141 -8.52 10.27 -12.98
N ASP A 142 -7.36 9.77 -12.59
CA ASP A 142 -7.27 8.73 -11.57
C ASP A 142 -7.66 9.29 -10.18
N PRO A 143 -8.79 8.87 -9.59
CA PRO A 143 -9.21 9.31 -8.27
C PRO A 143 -8.28 8.80 -7.16
N GLY A 144 -7.62 7.64 -7.34
CA GLY A 144 -6.72 7.05 -6.36
C GLY A 144 -5.44 7.86 -6.16
N HIS A 145 -4.77 8.20 -7.27
CA HIS A 145 -3.61 9.10 -7.24
C HIS A 145 -3.98 10.47 -6.63
N ARG A 146 -5.15 11.02 -6.99
CA ARG A 146 -5.60 12.30 -6.44
C ARG A 146 -5.81 12.22 -4.92
N CYS A 147 -6.54 11.21 -4.46
CA CYS A 147 -6.81 10.99 -3.04
C CYS A 147 -5.51 10.82 -2.24
N TRP A 148 -4.53 10.10 -2.81
CA TRP A 148 -3.23 9.93 -2.17
C TRP A 148 -2.41 11.22 -2.10
N ASN A 149 -2.39 12.01 -3.18
CA ASN A 149 -1.75 13.32 -3.20
C ASN A 149 -2.40 14.29 -2.21
N ASP A 150 -3.73 14.33 -2.14
CA ASP A 150 -4.46 15.15 -1.17
C ASP A 150 -4.15 14.71 0.27
N THR A 151 -4.03 13.40 0.51
CA THR A 151 -3.63 12.85 1.82
C THR A 151 -2.22 13.32 2.20
N TRP A 152 -1.24 13.24 1.28
CA TRP A 152 0.11 13.73 1.54
C TRP A 152 0.19 15.24 1.70
N GLY A 153 -0.58 15.99 0.90
CA GLY A 153 -0.72 17.43 1.06
C GLY A 153 -1.21 17.78 2.46
N ALA A 154 -2.31 17.15 2.90
CA ALA A 154 -2.83 17.33 4.25
C ALA A 154 -1.84 16.94 5.36
N LEU A 155 -1.10 15.83 5.19
CA LEU A 155 -0.02 15.44 6.11
C LEU A 155 1.11 16.47 6.15
N SER A 156 1.48 17.05 5.00
CA SER A 156 2.50 18.09 4.91
C SER A 156 2.04 19.38 5.61
N ASP A 157 0.83 19.83 5.30
CA ASP A 157 0.24 21.05 5.85
C ASP A 157 -0.01 20.95 7.36
N SER A 158 -0.27 19.74 7.87
CA SER A 158 -0.40 19.46 9.31
C SER A 158 0.95 19.16 10.00
N HIS A 159 2.07 19.26 9.30
CA HIS A 159 3.41 18.90 9.79
C HIS A 159 3.56 17.44 10.24
N LEU A 160 2.67 16.55 9.81
CA LEU A 160 2.68 15.12 10.10
C LEU A 160 3.42 14.30 9.03
N ALA A 161 3.80 14.88 7.90
CA ALA A 161 4.52 14.19 6.83
C ALA A 161 5.83 13.55 7.34
N LYS A 162 6.59 14.28 8.17
CA LYS A 162 7.81 13.75 8.81
C LYS A 162 7.50 12.55 9.71
N THR A 163 6.43 12.64 10.49
CA THR A 163 5.95 11.54 11.33
C THR A 163 5.56 10.32 10.49
N ALA A 164 4.83 10.52 9.39
CA ALA A 164 4.47 9.44 8.46
C ALA A 164 5.71 8.75 7.87
N MET A 165 6.76 9.51 7.55
CA MET A 165 8.03 8.95 7.07
C MET A 165 8.79 8.18 8.16
N ILE A 166 8.74 8.62 9.42
CA ILE A 166 9.31 7.85 10.54
C ILE A 166 8.53 6.55 10.74
N LEU A 167 7.20 6.60 10.67
CA LEU A 167 6.33 5.43 10.80
C LEU A 167 6.59 4.38 9.74
N LEU A 168 7.00 4.75 8.51
CA LEU A 168 7.45 3.79 7.49
C LEU A 168 8.56 2.88 8.01
N ASN A 169 9.52 3.42 8.77
CA ASN A 169 10.60 2.61 9.34
C ASN A 169 10.05 1.64 10.39
N VAL A 170 9.14 2.11 11.23
CA VAL A 170 8.62 1.26 12.31
C VAL A 170 7.72 0.15 11.77
N TYR A 171 6.83 0.44 10.81
CA TYR A 171 6.01 -0.58 10.18
C TYR A 171 6.85 -1.62 9.43
N ASN A 172 8.02 -1.22 8.91
CA ASN A 172 8.88 -2.11 8.15
C ASN A 172 9.98 -2.79 8.97
N VAL A 173 10.11 -2.49 10.26
CA VAL A 173 11.21 -3.01 11.09
C VAL A 173 11.23 -4.55 11.13
N LYS A 174 10.07 -5.22 11.04
CA LYS A 174 9.96 -6.70 10.99
C LYS A 174 10.53 -7.34 9.73
N TYR A 175 10.69 -6.57 8.67
CA TYR A 175 11.36 -7.06 7.46
C TYR A 175 12.88 -7.05 7.64
N GLY A 176 13.37 -6.37 8.68
CA GLY A 176 14.78 -6.29 9.03
C GLY A 176 15.58 -5.51 7.99
N PRO A 177 16.85 -5.25 8.28
CA PRO A 177 17.73 -4.68 7.30
C PRO A 177 17.86 -5.66 6.11
N TRP A 178 17.81 -5.11 4.89
CA TRP A 178 17.89 -5.85 3.63
C TRP A 178 16.77 -6.89 3.36
N ASN A 179 15.61 -6.78 4.04
CA ASN A 179 14.45 -7.68 3.85
C ASN A 179 14.73 -9.18 4.11
N LYS A 180 15.72 -9.53 4.95
CA LYS A 180 16.08 -10.94 5.20
C LYS A 180 15.09 -11.61 6.16
N SER A 181 14.73 -12.86 5.86
CA SER A 181 13.80 -13.66 6.69
C SER A 181 14.35 -13.98 8.08
N GLY A 182 15.67 -14.09 8.23
CA GLY A 182 16.33 -14.44 9.50
C GLY A 182 16.05 -13.45 10.64
N TRP A 183 15.88 -12.16 10.33
CA TRP A 183 15.52 -11.17 11.35
C TRP A 183 14.16 -11.49 11.99
N PHE A 184 13.16 -11.81 11.16
CA PHE A 184 11.82 -12.11 11.68
C PHE A 184 11.79 -13.43 12.46
N ALA A 185 12.55 -14.43 12.02
CA ALA A 185 12.70 -15.67 12.79
C ALA A 185 13.29 -15.41 14.18
N ARG A 186 14.26 -14.48 14.28
CA ARG A 186 14.81 -14.05 15.57
C ARG A 186 13.77 -13.36 16.45
N VAL A 187 12.93 -12.49 15.90
CA VAL A 187 11.83 -11.85 16.64
C VAL A 187 10.88 -12.91 17.22
N GLN A 188 10.56 -13.94 16.43
CA GLN A 188 9.72 -15.06 16.89
C GLN A 188 10.40 -15.89 17.99
N GLU A 189 11.70 -16.13 17.86
CA GLU A 189 12.50 -16.82 18.88
C GLU A 189 12.56 -16.01 20.18
N THR A 190 12.83 -14.70 20.10
CA THR A 190 12.82 -13.80 21.26
C THR A 190 11.46 -13.84 21.99
N ALA A 191 10.34 -13.82 21.26
CA ALA A 191 9.02 -13.92 21.87
C ALA A 191 8.84 -15.26 22.65
N LYS A 192 9.38 -16.36 22.13
CA LYS A 192 9.38 -17.66 22.83
C LYS A 192 10.28 -17.63 24.07
N THR A 193 11.47 -17.03 23.96
CA THR A 193 12.38 -16.85 25.10
C THR A 193 11.72 -16.05 26.22
N LEU A 194 11.06 -14.94 25.89
CA LEU A 194 10.34 -14.13 26.89
C LEU A 194 9.22 -14.92 27.56
N SER A 195 8.44 -15.67 26.78
CA SER A 195 7.38 -16.53 27.31
C SER A 195 7.87 -17.57 28.32
N GLN A 196 9.09 -18.08 28.12
CA GLN A 196 9.68 -19.15 28.95
C GLN A 196 10.49 -18.63 30.14
N GLN A 197 11.15 -17.49 29.99
CA GLN A 197 12.20 -17.04 30.93
C GLN A 197 11.83 -15.76 31.68
N LEU A 198 10.97 -14.91 31.12
CA LEU A 198 10.62 -13.65 31.74
C LEU A 198 9.61 -13.88 32.86
N GLY A 199 9.87 -13.33 34.05
CA GLY A 199 8.90 -13.35 35.15
C GLY A 199 7.77 -12.35 34.90
N PRO A 200 6.56 -12.58 35.45
CA PRO A 200 5.45 -11.63 35.30
C PRO A 200 5.72 -10.28 35.98
N ASN A 201 6.68 -10.20 36.91
CA ASN A 201 7.09 -8.97 37.58
C ASN A 201 8.45 -8.44 37.09
N ASP A 202 8.91 -8.89 35.92
CA ASP A 202 10.15 -8.39 35.34
C ASP A 202 10.06 -6.88 35.03
N PRO A 203 11.09 -6.07 35.35
CA PRO A 203 11.08 -4.62 35.12
C PRO A 203 10.80 -4.24 33.65
N LEU A 204 11.30 -5.01 32.68
CA LEU A 204 11.05 -4.77 31.27
C LEU A 204 9.56 -4.92 30.96
N LEU A 205 8.94 -5.99 31.44
CA LEU A 205 7.52 -6.23 31.21
C LEU A 205 6.67 -5.16 31.91
N GLN A 206 6.97 -4.84 33.18
CA GLN A 206 6.26 -3.80 33.92
C GLN A 206 6.33 -2.43 33.24
N LYS A 207 7.45 -2.12 32.57
CA LYS A 207 7.59 -0.88 31.79
C LYS A 207 6.64 -0.83 30.60
N PHE A 208 6.48 -1.93 29.87
CA PHE A 208 5.65 -1.99 28.66
C PHE A 208 4.17 -2.28 28.93
N PHE A 209 3.84 -2.94 30.05
CA PHE A 209 2.50 -3.48 30.27
C PHE A 209 1.37 -2.44 30.27
N PRO A 210 1.53 -1.24 30.88
CA PRO A 210 0.50 -0.20 30.79
C PRO A 210 0.17 0.18 29.33
N ALA A 211 1.19 0.27 28.47
CA ALA A 211 0.99 0.56 27.05
C ALA A 211 0.40 -0.63 26.28
N ILE A 212 0.73 -1.87 26.65
CA ILE A 212 0.11 -3.09 26.09
C ILE A 212 -1.39 -3.13 26.40
N LEU A 213 -1.78 -2.76 27.62
CA LEU A 213 -3.20 -2.63 27.99
C LEU A 213 -3.87 -1.52 27.20
N ALA A 214 -3.23 -0.35 27.08
CA ALA A 214 -3.75 0.78 26.31
C ALA A 214 -3.98 0.45 24.83
N ASP A 215 -3.04 -0.24 24.17
CA ASP A 215 -3.18 -0.72 22.79
C ASP A 215 -4.42 -1.63 22.63
N SER A 216 -4.71 -2.42 23.67
CA SER A 216 -5.86 -3.33 23.74
C SER A 216 -7.14 -2.64 24.23
N ARG A 217 -7.10 -1.34 24.51
CA ARG A 217 -8.18 -0.54 25.11
C ARG A 217 -8.67 -1.08 26.45
N ARG A 218 -7.74 -1.64 27.23
CA ARG A 218 -7.93 -2.14 28.59
C ARG A 218 -7.50 -1.10 29.61
N ASP A 219 -8.05 -1.21 30.81
CA ASP A 219 -7.78 -0.25 31.90
C ASP A 219 -6.47 -0.59 32.62
N GLU A 220 -5.79 0.42 33.17
CA GLU A 220 -4.54 0.22 33.91
C GLU A 220 -4.75 -0.59 35.21
N SER A 221 -5.95 -0.59 35.79
CA SER A 221 -6.31 -1.45 36.93
C SER A 221 -6.19 -2.95 36.62
N GLU A 222 -6.20 -3.34 35.35
CA GLU A 222 -6.00 -4.71 34.88
C GLU A 222 -4.50 -5.11 34.87
N ASN A 223 -3.59 -4.21 35.25
CA ASN A 223 -2.14 -4.48 35.34
C ASN A 223 -1.79 -5.36 36.55
N THR A 224 -2.31 -6.59 36.56
CA THR A 224 -2.09 -7.59 37.60
C THR A 224 -0.97 -8.56 37.21
N GLU A 225 -0.38 -9.23 38.20
CA GLU A 225 0.63 -10.27 37.93
C GLU A 225 0.07 -11.42 37.10
N GLN A 226 -1.19 -11.79 37.33
CA GLN A 226 -1.87 -12.85 36.59
C GLN A 226 -2.02 -12.50 35.11
N GLU A 227 -2.45 -11.27 34.81
CA GLU A 227 -2.59 -10.77 33.43
C GLU A 227 -1.24 -10.72 32.71
N ARG A 228 -0.18 -10.27 33.41
CA ARG A 228 1.19 -10.30 32.87
C ARG A 228 1.64 -11.72 32.53
N LYS A 229 1.31 -12.70 33.38
CA LYS A 229 1.62 -14.11 33.15
C LYS A 229 0.86 -14.67 31.95
N GLU A 230 -0.43 -14.38 31.81
CA GLU A 230 -1.24 -14.80 30.66
C GLU A 230 -0.78 -14.16 29.35
N PHE A 231 -0.40 -12.89 29.39
CA PHE A 231 0.24 -12.21 28.27
C PHE A 231 1.52 -12.93 27.84
N LEU A 232 2.42 -13.26 28.77
CA LEU A 232 3.67 -13.97 28.43
C LEU A 232 3.41 -15.35 27.81
N GLN A 233 2.39 -16.07 28.28
CA GLN A 233 2.00 -17.37 27.72
C GLN A 233 1.45 -17.25 26.28
N SER A 234 0.71 -16.18 26.00
CA SER A 234 0.11 -15.92 24.68
C SER A 234 1.03 -15.16 23.72
N LEU A 235 2.09 -14.53 24.21
CA LEU A 235 3.01 -13.70 23.43
C LEU A 235 3.52 -14.38 22.13
N PRO A 236 3.95 -15.65 22.12
CA PRO A 236 4.44 -16.30 20.90
C PRO A 236 3.37 -16.49 19.82
N THR A 237 2.09 -16.47 20.19
CA THR A 237 0.96 -16.72 19.27
C THR A 237 0.31 -15.43 18.79
N LEU A 238 0.71 -14.26 19.31
CA LEU A 238 0.15 -12.98 18.90
C LEU A 238 0.32 -12.74 17.39
N PRO A 239 -0.66 -12.11 16.71
CA PRO A 239 -0.58 -11.82 15.28
C PRO A 239 0.64 -11.00 14.89
N CYS A 240 1.07 -10.08 15.77
CA CYS A 240 2.27 -9.27 15.55
C CYS A 240 3.57 -10.09 15.58
N ILE A 241 3.57 -11.30 16.14
CA ILE A 241 4.75 -12.19 16.20
C ILE A 241 4.68 -13.27 15.13
N THR A 242 3.49 -13.81 14.87
CA THR A 242 3.30 -14.87 13.86
C THR A 242 3.30 -14.34 12.43
N ASN A 243 2.95 -13.07 12.23
CA ASN A 243 2.89 -12.42 10.91
C ASN A 243 3.70 -11.12 10.88
N LYS A 244 4.35 -10.84 9.74
CA LYS A 244 5.07 -9.58 9.49
C LYS A 244 4.11 -8.38 9.35
N GLY A 245 2.87 -8.63 8.98
CA GLY A 245 1.89 -7.60 8.66
C GLY A 245 2.06 -7.08 7.23
N PRO A 246 1.33 -6.01 6.86
CA PRO A 246 1.45 -5.37 5.56
C PRO A 246 2.70 -4.48 5.51
N LYS A 247 3.40 -4.51 4.37
CA LYS A 247 4.57 -3.66 4.12
C LYS A 247 4.13 -2.24 3.78
N ALA A 248 4.70 -1.25 4.44
CA ALA A 248 4.43 0.16 4.18
C ALA A 248 5.46 0.74 3.19
N SER A 249 5.02 1.61 2.27
CA SER A 249 5.87 2.31 1.30
C SER A 249 5.22 3.60 0.86
N GLN A 250 6.01 4.67 0.70
CA GLN A 250 5.51 5.93 0.15
C GLN A 250 4.93 5.76 -1.26
N ASN A 251 5.53 4.87 -2.06
CA ASN A 251 5.12 4.61 -3.45
C ASN A 251 3.87 3.72 -3.55
N ARG A 252 3.28 3.30 -2.43
CA ARG A 252 2.06 2.49 -2.40
C ARG A 252 0.97 3.24 -1.68
N PHE A 253 -0.10 3.54 -2.42
CA PHE A 253 -1.26 4.27 -1.91
C PHE A 253 -1.78 3.65 -0.62
N PHE A 254 -1.98 4.51 0.38
CA PHE A 254 -2.56 4.17 1.68
C PHE A 254 -1.85 3.04 2.45
N SER A 255 -0.66 2.60 2.02
CA SER A 255 0.02 1.47 2.66
C SER A 255 0.44 1.76 4.10
N ILE A 256 0.73 3.03 4.42
CA ILE A 256 0.99 3.52 5.78
C ILE A 256 -0.27 3.35 6.65
N VAL A 257 -1.44 3.70 6.12
CA VAL A 257 -2.73 3.59 6.84
C VAL A 257 -3.06 2.13 7.10
N HIS A 258 -2.90 1.26 6.11
CA HIS A 258 -3.12 -0.18 6.28
C HIS A 258 -2.15 -0.81 7.29
N ALA A 259 -0.89 -0.41 7.28
CA ALA A 259 0.10 -0.88 8.26
C ALA A 259 -0.19 -0.38 9.66
N HIS A 260 -0.62 0.88 9.78
CA HIS A 260 -1.08 1.44 11.04
C HIS A 260 -2.26 0.65 11.60
N GLN A 261 -3.35 0.50 10.82
CA GLN A 261 -4.56 -0.23 11.25
C GLN A 261 -4.26 -1.66 11.71
N TRP A 262 -3.29 -2.33 11.08
CA TRP A 262 -2.90 -3.68 11.45
C TRP A 262 -2.08 -3.73 12.76
N LEU A 263 -1.20 -2.74 12.98
CA LEU A 263 -0.29 -2.74 14.12
C LEU A 263 -0.81 -1.98 15.36
N ASP A 264 -1.75 -1.05 15.19
CA ASP A 264 -2.24 -0.11 16.21
C ASP A 264 -2.57 -0.77 17.56
N ARG A 265 -3.10 -1.99 17.54
CA ARG A 265 -3.51 -2.72 18.76
C ARG A 265 -2.43 -3.62 19.37
N MET A 266 -1.22 -3.61 18.84
CA MET A 266 -0.16 -4.55 19.23
C MET A 266 1.24 -3.91 19.16
N TRP A 267 1.31 -2.59 19.06
CA TRP A 267 2.57 -1.87 18.88
C TRP A 267 3.49 -2.05 20.08
N SER A 268 2.94 -1.91 21.28
CA SER A 268 3.64 -2.01 22.56
C SER A 268 4.10 -3.44 22.84
N SER A 269 3.29 -4.45 22.49
CA SER A 269 3.68 -5.86 22.56
C SER A 269 4.87 -6.16 21.66
N GLN A 270 4.85 -5.64 20.43
CA GLN A 270 5.96 -5.73 19.49
C GLN A 270 7.20 -4.96 19.97
N GLY A 271 7.00 -3.77 20.54
CA GLY A 271 8.07 -2.97 21.14
C GLY A 271 8.79 -3.69 22.26
N CYS A 272 8.05 -4.36 23.15
CA CYS A 272 8.60 -5.19 24.22
C CYS A 272 9.51 -6.30 23.67
N VAL A 273 9.06 -7.02 22.62
CA VAL A 273 9.87 -8.06 21.98
C VAL A 273 11.12 -7.49 21.31
N PHE A 274 11.05 -6.32 20.66
CA PHE A 274 12.23 -5.70 20.08
C PHE A 274 13.22 -5.20 21.11
N ALA A 275 12.75 -4.64 22.23
CA ALA A 275 13.60 -4.23 23.34
C ALA A 275 14.37 -5.44 23.89
N ALA A 276 13.67 -6.54 24.16
CA ALA A 276 14.29 -7.80 24.55
C ALA A 276 15.28 -8.32 23.50
N CYS A 277 14.95 -8.20 22.21
CA CYS A 277 15.84 -8.60 21.13
C CYS A 277 17.15 -7.80 21.17
N CYS A 278 17.09 -6.49 21.39
CA CYS A 278 18.28 -5.65 21.52
C CYS A 278 19.15 -6.08 22.70
N LEU A 279 18.53 -6.36 23.85
CA LEU A 279 19.24 -6.83 25.06
C LEU A 279 19.89 -8.20 24.85
N LEU A 280 19.15 -9.18 24.33
CA LEU A 280 19.66 -10.53 24.06
C LEU A 280 20.76 -10.57 22.99
N GLN A 281 20.76 -9.60 22.07
CA GLN A 281 21.82 -9.46 21.05
C GLN A 281 23.02 -8.63 21.55
N GLY A 282 22.95 -8.06 22.75
CA GLY A 282 24.01 -7.20 23.29
C GLY A 282 24.13 -5.85 22.56
N TRP A 283 23.07 -5.38 21.91
CA TRP A 283 23.04 -4.04 21.27
C TRP A 283 22.81 -2.93 22.29
N ALA A 284 22.23 -3.28 23.43
CA ALA A 284 22.12 -2.46 24.62
C ALA A 284 22.49 -3.32 25.82
N ASN A 285 23.20 -2.74 26.79
CA ASN A 285 23.52 -3.44 28.04
C ASN A 285 22.35 -3.39 29.02
N HIS A 286 21.60 -2.29 28.97
CA HIS A 286 20.49 -2.00 29.85
C HIS A 286 19.31 -1.46 29.06
N ALA A 287 18.10 -1.73 29.55
CA ALA A 287 16.88 -1.41 28.82
C ALA A 287 16.66 0.11 28.70
N ASP A 288 17.08 0.88 29.70
CA ASP A 288 17.06 2.35 29.71
C ASP A 288 17.87 3.01 28.60
N GLU A 289 18.94 2.38 28.13
CA GLU A 289 19.71 2.85 26.96
C GLU A 289 18.82 2.96 25.70
N LEU A 290 17.73 2.19 25.60
CA LEU A 290 16.85 2.16 24.44
C LEU A 290 15.87 3.35 24.39
N TRP A 291 15.48 3.91 25.53
CA TRP A 291 14.52 5.02 25.61
C TRP A 291 15.12 6.33 26.10
N SER A 292 16.30 6.29 26.73
CA SER A 292 17.05 7.46 27.20
C SER A 292 18.50 7.45 26.71
N PRO A 293 18.75 7.46 25.39
CA PRO A 293 20.10 7.31 24.85
C PRO A 293 21.07 8.42 25.27
N ALA A 294 20.59 9.60 25.67
CA ALA A 294 21.41 10.71 26.14
C ALA A 294 21.94 10.54 27.59
N GLY A 295 21.28 9.74 28.43
CA GLY A 295 21.68 9.55 29.84
C GLY A 295 22.90 8.64 30.01
N CYS A 296 23.13 7.72 29.06
CA CYS A 296 24.20 6.73 29.15
C CYS A 296 25.61 7.29 28.81
N ALA A 297 25.69 8.49 28.22
CA ALA A 297 26.96 9.12 27.89
C ALA A 297 27.62 9.84 29.07
N GLN A 298 26.89 10.15 30.14
CA GLN A 298 27.41 10.94 31.27
C GLN A 298 28.08 10.09 32.37
N ASP A 299 27.71 8.82 32.51
CA ASP A 299 28.28 7.94 33.55
C ASP A 299 29.50 7.10 33.08
N ARG A 300 29.96 7.29 31.84
CA ARG A 300 31.15 6.59 31.30
C ARG A 300 32.44 7.41 31.40
N ALA A 301 32.44 8.48 32.18
CA ALA A 301 33.61 9.29 32.51
C ALA A 301 33.99 9.10 33.98
N VAL A 302 34.47 7.90 34.33
CA VAL A 302 35.29 7.64 35.53
C VAL A 302 36.43 6.69 35.14
#